data_AF-A0A317JPU9-F1
#
_entry.id   AF-A0A317JPU9-F1
#
_cell.length_a   1.000
_cell.length_b   1.000
_cell.length_c   1.000
_cell.angle_alpha   90.00
_cell.angle_beta   90.00
_cell.angle_gamma   90.00
#
_symmetry.space_group_name_H-M   'P 1'
#
loop_
_entity.id
_entity.type
_entity.pdbx_description
1 polymer ?
#
loop_
_entity_poly.entity_id
_entity_poly.type
_entity_poly.pdbx_seq_one_letter_code
_entity_poly.pdbx_strand_id
1 'polypeptide(L)'
;MTCNLAVSIMKAALSDERLKALIDEHIDQVTAIMRGYLHQKHPLLELGEANAGQFSVGDGLTLKIAQGQVTLSGQRTSRTAQYMGHLSEETSTFLPLIADQLFLREVESRLKVAATITGKKTSDVTNNQTVQRATVYSIEIRGLKGRVFVLPGGHMQIFMDTGTFVQAKTATQELLQAVQAEGFSSLQMVGEVEQHRDTPDHVHVRHAHQRGGS
;
A
#
# COMPACT_ATOMS: atom_id res chain seq x y z
N MET A 1 -19.46 1.99 31.47
CA MET A 1 -18.82 0.99 30.58
C MET A 1 -18.42 1.71 29.31
N THR A 2 -17.14 1.72 28.96
CA THR A 2 -16.60 2.40 27.77
C THR A 2 -16.85 1.54 26.54
N CYS A 3 -17.76 1.97 25.68
CA CYS A 3 -17.97 1.35 24.37
C CYS A 3 -16.86 1.82 23.42
N ASN A 4 -15.97 0.92 23.01
CA ASN A 4 -15.04 1.19 21.92
C ASN A 4 -15.78 0.98 20.61
N LEU A 5 -15.67 1.93 19.68
CA LEU A 5 -16.53 1.99 18.50
C LEU A 5 -15.72 1.85 17.21
N ALA A 6 -15.40 0.62 16.86
CA ALA A 6 -14.62 0.28 15.68
C ALA A 6 -15.44 0.45 14.39
N VAL A 7 -15.39 1.61 13.75
CA VAL A 7 -15.91 1.80 12.39
C VAL A 7 -14.94 1.16 11.40
N SER A 8 -15.18 -0.06 10.92
CA SER A 8 -14.36 -0.63 9.84
C SER A 8 -14.60 0.13 8.53
N ILE A 9 -13.64 0.95 8.10
CA ILE A 9 -13.61 1.50 6.75
C ILE A 9 -12.76 0.58 5.89
N MET A 10 -13.37 -0.32 5.15
CA MET A 10 -12.75 -0.89 3.95
C MET A 10 -13.25 -0.10 2.74
N LYS A 11 -12.55 0.05 1.61
CA LYS A 11 -11.32 -0.59 1.15
C LYS A 11 -10.69 0.45 0.22
N ALA A 12 -9.61 1.07 0.65
CA ALA A 12 -8.56 1.27 -0.33
C ALA A 12 -8.19 -0.15 -0.77
N ALA A 13 -8.82 -0.72 -1.77
CA ALA A 13 -8.06 -1.53 -2.67
C ALA A 13 -7.77 -0.51 -3.71
N LEU A 14 -6.55 0.04 -3.69
CA LEU A 14 -5.97 0.27 -4.99
C LEU A 14 -6.14 -1.06 -5.70
N SER A 15 -7.00 -1.10 -6.71
CA SER A 15 -7.07 -2.29 -7.54
C SER A 15 -5.66 -2.57 -8.05
N ASP A 16 -5.36 -3.79 -8.46
CA ASP A 16 -4.04 -4.12 -9.01
C ASP A 16 -3.65 -3.09 -10.11
N GLU A 17 -4.63 -2.55 -10.84
CA GLU A 17 -4.48 -1.48 -11.82
C GLU A 17 -4.05 -0.14 -11.21
N ARG A 18 -4.58 0.28 -10.06
CA ARG A 18 -4.14 1.53 -9.42
C ARG A 18 -2.77 1.38 -8.77
N LEU A 19 -2.44 0.20 -8.25
CA LEU A 19 -1.09 -0.07 -7.78
C LEU A 19 -0.06 0.00 -8.93
N LYS A 20 -0.42 -0.54 -10.11
CA LYS A 20 0.36 -0.38 -11.35
C LYS A 20 0.47 1.09 -11.76
N ALA A 21 -0.63 1.84 -11.73
CA ALA A 21 -0.61 3.27 -12.05
C ALA A 21 0.25 4.06 -11.06
N LEU A 22 0.26 3.72 -9.77
CA LEU A 22 1.11 4.36 -8.77
C LEU A 22 2.60 4.10 -9.05
N ILE A 23 2.95 2.88 -9.47
CA ILE A 23 4.31 2.55 -9.92
C ILE A 23 4.70 3.40 -11.12
N ASP A 24 3.81 3.54 -12.10
CA ASP A 24 4.07 4.31 -13.32
C ASP A 24 4.13 5.83 -13.05
N GLU A 25 3.29 6.37 -12.16
CA GLU A 25 3.31 7.78 -11.73
C GLU A 25 4.60 8.15 -10.99
N HIS A 26 5.18 7.19 -10.28
CA HIS A 26 6.42 7.36 -9.51
C HIS A 26 7.60 6.63 -10.14
N ILE A 27 7.58 6.40 -11.46
CA ILE A 27 8.52 5.50 -12.11
C ILE A 27 9.99 5.86 -11.90
N ASP A 28 10.34 7.13 -11.82
CA ASP A 28 11.71 7.58 -11.53
C ASP A 28 12.16 7.18 -10.11
N GLN A 29 11.26 7.34 -9.14
CA GLN A 29 11.51 6.93 -7.77
C GLN A 29 11.58 5.41 -7.63
N VAL A 30 10.68 4.68 -8.30
CA VAL A 30 10.71 3.21 -8.34
C VAL A 30 12.02 2.72 -8.94
N THR A 31 12.46 3.34 -10.05
CA THR A 31 13.72 3.02 -10.73
C THR A 31 14.92 3.26 -9.82
N ALA A 32 14.95 4.39 -9.11
CA ALA A 32 16.02 4.69 -8.16
C ALA A 32 16.07 3.69 -6.99
N ILE A 33 14.91 3.35 -6.41
CA ILE A 33 14.81 2.37 -5.32
C ILE A 33 15.26 0.98 -5.79
N MET A 34 14.80 0.52 -6.96
CA MET A 34 15.17 -0.76 -7.54
C MET A 34 16.69 -0.84 -7.81
N ARG A 35 17.29 0.23 -8.35
CA ARG A 35 18.74 0.30 -8.56
C ARG A 35 19.51 0.23 -7.25
N GLY A 36 19.09 0.98 -6.24
CA GLY A 36 19.71 0.94 -4.91
C GLY A 36 19.66 -0.46 -4.29
N TYR A 37 18.51 -1.13 -4.40
CA TYR A 37 18.33 -2.51 -3.95
C TYR A 37 19.28 -3.48 -4.67
N LEU A 38 19.33 -3.43 -6.00
CA LEU A 38 20.19 -4.30 -6.79
C LEU A 38 21.67 -4.04 -6.52
N HIS A 39 22.08 -2.78 -6.35
CA HIS A 39 23.46 -2.44 -5.99
C HIS A 39 23.84 -3.00 -4.61
N GLN A 40 22.94 -2.89 -3.64
CA GLN A 40 23.18 -3.38 -2.29
C GLN A 40 23.27 -4.92 -2.24
N LYS A 41 22.39 -5.61 -2.97
CA LYS A 41 22.30 -7.07 -2.93
C LYS A 41 23.27 -7.77 -3.88
N HIS A 42 23.59 -7.12 -5.00
CA HIS A 42 24.52 -7.59 -6.02
C HIS A 42 25.62 -6.54 -6.27
N PRO A 43 26.58 -6.35 -5.35
CA PRO A 43 27.57 -5.26 -5.46
C PRO A 43 28.51 -5.38 -6.67
N LEU A 44 28.64 -6.57 -7.26
CA LEU A 44 29.43 -6.83 -8.47
C LEU A 44 28.62 -6.65 -9.77
N LEU A 45 27.33 -6.31 -9.66
CA LEU A 45 26.47 -6.08 -10.81
C LEU A 45 26.67 -4.67 -11.33
N GLU A 46 27.08 -4.56 -12.59
CA GLU A 46 27.20 -3.26 -13.25
C GLU A 46 25.82 -2.68 -13.53
N LEU A 47 25.52 -1.51 -12.96
CA LEU A 47 24.27 -0.80 -13.18
C LEU A 47 24.53 0.41 -14.07
N GLY A 48 23.99 0.38 -15.28
CA GLY A 48 24.14 1.47 -16.24
C GLY A 48 23.27 2.69 -15.91
N GLU A 49 23.29 3.67 -16.82
CA GLU A 49 22.42 4.83 -16.74
C GLU A 49 20.94 4.42 -16.70
N ALA A 50 20.15 5.23 -16.01
CA ALA A 50 18.74 5.01 -15.83
C ALA A 50 17.94 6.07 -16.58
N ASN A 51 16.94 5.61 -17.31
CA ASN A 51 15.83 6.40 -17.82
C ASN A 51 14.55 5.99 -17.07
N ALA A 52 13.48 6.76 -17.22
CA ALA A 52 12.19 6.50 -16.57
C ALA A 52 11.73 5.04 -16.79
N GLY A 53 11.89 4.20 -15.77
CA GLY A 53 11.50 2.79 -15.81
C GLY A 53 12.46 1.87 -16.52
N GLN A 54 13.69 2.27 -16.86
CA GLN A 54 14.63 1.41 -17.58
C GLN A 54 16.09 1.68 -17.22
N PHE A 55 16.88 0.62 -17.02
CA PHE A 55 18.33 0.73 -16.84
C PHE A 55 19.06 -0.57 -17.22
N SER A 56 20.35 -0.47 -17.53
CA SER A 56 21.18 -1.64 -17.84
C SER A 56 21.62 -2.37 -16.57
N VAL A 57 21.66 -3.71 -16.64
CA VAL A 57 21.96 -4.57 -15.48
C VAL A 57 22.93 -5.70 -15.86
N GLY A 58 24.22 -5.43 -15.79
CA GLY A 58 25.28 -6.32 -16.27
C GLY A 58 25.40 -6.33 -17.80
N ASP A 59 26.22 -7.25 -18.31
CA ASP A 59 26.62 -7.29 -19.71
C ASP A 59 25.44 -7.54 -20.66
N GLY A 60 25.00 -6.49 -21.35
CA GLY A 60 24.03 -6.56 -22.44
C GLY A 60 22.59 -6.85 -22.00
N LEU A 61 22.28 -6.74 -20.71
CA LEU A 61 20.92 -6.88 -20.19
C LEU A 61 20.32 -5.51 -19.84
N THR A 62 19.03 -5.38 -20.09
CA THR A 62 18.24 -4.20 -19.79
C THR A 62 17.02 -4.62 -18.98
N LEU A 63 16.86 -3.99 -17.81
CA LEU A 63 15.68 -4.14 -16.98
C LEU A 63 14.74 -2.97 -17.27
N LYS A 64 13.48 -3.31 -17.51
CA LYS A 64 12.40 -2.36 -17.72
C LYS A 64 11.28 -2.62 -16.72
N ILE A 65 10.84 -1.56 -16.04
CA ILE A 65 9.70 -1.49 -15.14
C ILE A 65 8.60 -0.71 -15.87
N ALA A 66 7.46 -1.35 -16.11
CA ALA A 66 6.31 -0.70 -16.72
C ALA A 66 5.04 -1.46 -16.36
N GLN A 67 3.92 -0.77 -16.15
CA GLN A 67 2.62 -1.38 -15.87
C GLN A 67 2.67 -2.31 -14.65
N GLY A 68 3.46 -1.94 -13.65
CA GLY A 68 3.75 -2.74 -12.46
C GLY A 68 4.36 -4.13 -12.74
N GLN A 69 5.05 -4.29 -13.86
CA GLN A 69 5.81 -5.49 -14.18
C GLN A 69 7.29 -5.16 -14.38
N VAL A 70 8.15 -6.10 -14.00
CA VAL A 70 9.57 -6.06 -14.36
C VAL A 70 9.80 -7.00 -15.53
N THR A 71 10.44 -6.51 -16.57
CA THR A 71 10.87 -7.28 -17.73
C THR A 71 12.37 -7.13 -17.90
N LEU A 72 13.04 -8.23 -18.21
CA LEU A 72 14.47 -8.27 -18.46
C LEU A 72 14.72 -8.74 -19.89
N SER A 73 15.38 -7.92 -20.70
CA SER A 73 15.69 -8.19 -22.10
C SER A 73 17.19 -8.09 -22.36
N GLY A 74 17.68 -8.72 -23.43
CA GLY A 74 19.11 -8.74 -23.78
C GLY A 74 19.54 -10.00 -24.52
N GLN A 75 20.83 -10.10 -24.86
CA GLN A 75 21.38 -11.28 -25.52
C GLN A 75 21.45 -12.47 -24.56
N ARG A 76 20.73 -13.54 -24.90
CA ARG A 76 20.69 -14.78 -24.11
C ARG A 76 21.82 -15.72 -24.50
N THR A 77 22.89 -15.74 -23.71
CA THR A 77 23.78 -16.89 -23.57
C THR A 77 23.24 -17.86 -22.50
N SER A 78 23.71 -19.10 -22.46
CA SER A 78 23.29 -20.08 -21.43
C SER A 78 23.60 -19.60 -20.01
N ARG A 79 24.69 -18.84 -19.82
CA ARG A 79 25.10 -18.25 -18.53
C ARG A 79 24.22 -17.07 -18.13
N THR A 80 23.87 -16.21 -19.09
CA THR A 80 22.97 -15.07 -18.83
C THR A 80 21.52 -15.52 -18.66
N ALA A 81 21.08 -16.64 -19.25
CA ALA A 81 19.70 -17.11 -19.15
C ALA A 81 19.28 -17.51 -17.71
N GLN A 82 20.12 -18.26 -16.99
CA GLN A 82 19.87 -18.59 -15.58
C GLN A 82 19.91 -17.34 -14.70
N TYR A 83 20.91 -16.48 -14.93
CA TYR A 83 21.05 -15.21 -14.22
C TYR A 83 19.85 -14.27 -14.45
N MET A 84 19.35 -14.20 -15.68
CA MET A 84 18.15 -13.44 -16.03
C MET A 84 16.91 -13.96 -15.30
N GLY A 85 16.75 -15.29 -15.17
CA GLY A 85 15.63 -15.89 -14.44
C GLY A 85 15.61 -15.46 -12.97
N HIS A 86 16.74 -15.62 -12.28
CA HIS A 86 16.87 -15.21 -10.88
C HIS A 86 16.66 -13.71 -10.66
N LEU A 87 17.29 -12.87 -11.49
CA LEU A 87 17.15 -11.41 -11.37
C LEU A 87 15.71 -10.97 -11.65
N SER A 88 15.04 -11.57 -12.64
CA SER A 88 13.64 -11.28 -12.96
C SER A 88 12.70 -11.67 -11.82
N GLU A 89 12.89 -12.86 -11.23
CA GLU A 89 12.08 -13.32 -10.09
C GLU A 89 12.28 -12.42 -8.87
N GLU A 90 13.54 -12.10 -8.56
CA GLU A 90 13.91 -11.24 -7.44
C GLU A 90 13.31 -9.84 -7.55
N THR A 91 13.49 -9.19 -8.70
CA THR A 91 13.00 -7.84 -8.95
C THR A 91 11.47 -7.79 -9.03
N SER A 92 10.83 -8.84 -9.56
CA SER A 92 9.37 -9.00 -9.53
C SER A 92 8.83 -9.20 -8.12
N THR A 93 9.58 -9.88 -7.24
CA THR A 93 9.22 -10.04 -5.82
C THR A 93 9.42 -8.74 -5.04
N PHE A 94 10.41 -7.93 -5.42
CA PHE A 94 10.70 -6.68 -4.73
C PHE A 94 9.75 -5.53 -5.15
N LEU A 95 9.27 -5.51 -6.40
CA LEU A 95 8.42 -4.44 -6.91
C LEU A 95 7.13 -4.20 -6.08
N PRO A 96 6.38 -5.22 -5.63
CA PRO A 96 5.25 -5.04 -4.72
C PRO A 96 5.61 -4.33 -3.42
N LEU A 97 6.81 -4.58 -2.87
CA LEU A 97 7.28 -3.94 -1.64
C LEU A 97 7.54 -2.44 -1.86
N ILE A 98 8.04 -2.05 -3.04
CA ILE A 98 8.17 -0.64 -3.41
C ILE A 98 6.79 0.00 -3.51
N ALA A 99 5.85 -0.69 -4.15
CA ALA A 99 4.48 -0.20 -4.32
C ALA A 99 3.77 0.01 -2.97
N ASP A 100 3.92 -0.93 -2.03
CA ASP A 100 3.42 -0.79 -0.66
C ASP A 100 4.04 0.40 0.08
N GLN A 101 5.34 0.66 -0.12
CA GLN A 101 6.00 1.83 0.48
C GLN A 101 5.51 3.15 -0.11
N LEU A 102 5.31 3.22 -1.44
CA LEU A 102 4.76 4.38 -2.10
C LEU A 102 3.34 4.65 -1.62
N PHE A 103 2.50 3.60 -1.57
CA PHE A 103 1.16 3.68 -1.05
C PHE A 103 1.14 4.18 0.39
N LEU A 104 2.00 3.64 1.25
CA LEU A 104 2.09 4.05 2.64
C LEU A 104 2.43 5.54 2.79
N ARG A 105 3.32 6.07 1.94
CA ARG A 105 3.67 7.50 1.92
C ARG A 105 2.50 8.36 1.46
N GLU A 106 1.78 7.90 0.45
CA GLU A 106 0.60 8.61 -0.06
C GLU A 106 -0.48 8.67 1.03
N VAL A 107 -0.78 7.55 1.68
CA VAL A 107 -1.70 7.50 2.82
C VAL A 107 -1.25 8.45 3.94
N GLU A 108 0.02 8.39 4.35
CA GLU A 108 0.53 9.26 5.42
C GLU A 108 0.41 10.74 5.07
N SER A 109 0.80 11.13 3.85
CA SER A 109 0.72 12.52 3.38
C SER A 109 -0.71 13.06 3.48
N ARG A 110 -1.68 12.24 3.08
CA ARG A 110 -3.09 12.64 3.03
C ARG A 110 -3.75 12.60 4.39
N LEU A 111 -3.41 11.61 5.23
CA LEU A 111 -3.84 11.59 6.62
C LEU A 111 -3.40 12.85 7.36
N LYS A 112 -2.21 13.40 7.09
CA LYS A 112 -1.73 14.66 7.70
C LYS A 112 -2.55 15.88 7.32
N VAL A 113 -3.22 15.87 6.16
CA VAL A 113 -4.11 16.96 5.74
C VAL A 113 -5.45 16.87 6.47
N ALA A 114 -5.96 15.65 6.65
CA ALA A 114 -7.32 15.42 7.14
C ALA A 114 -7.41 15.14 8.66
N ALA A 115 -6.31 14.76 9.31
CA ALA A 115 -6.26 14.38 10.72
C ALA A 115 -4.90 14.73 11.35
N THR A 116 -4.87 14.81 12.69
CA THR A 116 -3.60 14.90 13.42
C THR A 116 -3.06 13.49 13.67
N ILE A 117 -1.89 13.17 13.13
CA ILE A 117 -1.20 11.91 13.43
C ILE A 117 -0.48 12.04 14.78
N THR A 118 -0.91 11.25 15.76
CA THR A 118 -0.37 11.25 17.13
C THR A 118 0.62 10.12 17.38
N GLY A 119 0.70 9.14 16.47
CA GLY A 119 1.67 8.05 16.57
C GLY A 119 1.74 7.21 15.30
N LYS A 120 2.84 6.48 15.12
CA LYS A 120 3.06 5.53 14.03
C LYS A 120 3.79 4.32 14.59
N LYS A 121 3.27 3.13 14.35
CA LYS A 121 3.93 1.86 14.71
C LYS A 121 3.67 0.79 13.66
N THR A 122 4.45 -0.28 13.69
CA THR A 122 4.10 -1.51 12.99
C THR A 122 3.45 -2.50 13.96
N SER A 123 2.48 -3.28 13.49
CA SER A 123 1.77 -4.28 14.30
C SER A 123 1.43 -5.48 13.44
N ASP A 124 1.56 -6.68 14.02
CA ASP A 124 0.94 -7.87 13.44
C ASP A 124 -0.58 -7.79 13.70
N VAL A 125 -1.37 -7.98 12.65
CA VAL A 125 -2.83 -7.97 12.70
C VAL A 125 -3.39 -9.17 11.97
N THR A 126 -4.41 -9.80 12.54
CA THR A 126 -5.12 -10.90 11.89
C THR A 126 -6.15 -10.31 10.92
N ASN A 127 -5.97 -10.58 9.63
CA ASN A 127 -6.87 -10.23 8.54
C ASN A 127 -7.35 -11.51 7.85
N ASN A 128 -8.65 -11.81 7.93
CA ASN A 128 -9.25 -13.02 7.35
C ASN A 128 -8.47 -14.30 7.69
N GLN A 129 -8.18 -14.50 8.98
CA GLN A 129 -7.41 -15.64 9.52
C GLN A 129 -5.92 -15.69 9.12
N THR A 130 -5.43 -14.69 8.40
CA THR A 130 -4.01 -14.56 8.05
C THR A 130 -3.37 -13.43 8.86
N VAL A 131 -2.21 -13.69 9.46
CA VAL A 131 -1.44 -12.64 10.15
C VAL A 131 -0.70 -11.81 9.10
N GLN A 132 -0.91 -10.49 9.13
CA GLN A 132 -0.27 -9.53 8.24
C GLN A 132 0.40 -8.43 9.08
N ARG A 133 1.57 -7.97 8.63
CA ARG A 133 2.29 -6.83 9.24
C ARG A 133 1.69 -5.53 8.71
N ALA A 134 0.93 -4.82 9.53
CA ALA A 134 0.35 -3.52 9.19
C ALA A 134 1.22 -2.36 9.72
N THR A 135 1.19 -1.23 9.02
CA THR A 135 1.55 0.07 9.60
C THR A 135 0.31 0.70 10.22
N VAL A 136 0.38 1.07 11.48
CA VAL A 136 -0.73 1.63 12.25
C VAL A 136 -0.42 3.08 12.61
N TYR A 137 -1.24 4.00 12.12
CA TYR A 137 -1.23 5.41 12.51
C TYR A 137 -2.25 5.63 13.60
N SER A 138 -1.83 6.17 14.75
CA SER A 138 -2.76 6.76 15.71
C SER A 138 -3.13 8.16 15.23
N ILE A 139 -4.42 8.46 15.17
CA ILE A 139 -4.96 9.71 14.63
C ILE A 139 -5.92 10.37 15.61
N GLU A 140 -6.07 11.69 15.48
CA GLU A 140 -7.11 12.47 16.12
C GLU A 140 -7.86 13.32 15.09
N ILE A 141 -9.19 13.25 15.13
CA ILE A 141 -10.10 14.01 14.27
C ILE A 141 -11.10 14.73 15.17
N ARG A 142 -11.00 16.06 15.28
CA ARG A 142 -11.91 16.89 16.09
C ARG A 142 -12.07 16.39 17.54
N GLY A 143 -10.97 15.98 18.17
CA GLY A 143 -10.96 15.43 19.53
C GLY A 143 -11.37 13.96 19.65
N LEU A 144 -11.78 13.31 18.55
CA LEU A 144 -11.98 11.86 18.51
C LEU A 144 -10.68 11.16 18.16
N LYS A 145 -10.28 10.20 18.98
CA LYS A 145 -9.10 9.36 18.75
C LYS A 145 -9.47 8.16 17.89
N GLY A 146 -8.53 7.73 17.07
CA GLY A 146 -8.68 6.55 16.23
C GLY A 146 -7.35 6.01 15.74
N ARG A 147 -7.42 4.98 14.90
CA ARG A 147 -6.28 4.29 14.29
C ARG A 147 -6.55 4.01 12.83
N VAL A 148 -5.51 4.16 12.00
CA VAL A 148 -5.52 3.78 10.58
C VAL A 148 -4.51 2.68 10.37
N PHE A 149 -4.99 1.50 9.96
CA PHE A 149 -4.19 0.35 9.61
C PHE A 149 -3.96 0.36 8.10
N VAL A 150 -2.70 0.36 7.68
CA VAL A 150 -2.28 0.21 6.30
C VAL A 150 -1.63 -1.16 6.17
N LEU A 151 -2.30 -2.04 5.44
CA LEU A 151 -1.97 -3.44 5.20
C LEU A 151 -1.21 -3.57 3.86
N PRO A 152 -0.38 -4.62 3.69
CA PRO A 152 0.23 -4.95 2.41
C PRO A 152 -0.81 -5.14 1.29
N GLY A 153 -0.42 -4.89 0.04
CA GLY A 153 -1.31 -4.98 -1.11
C GLY A 153 -2.25 -3.78 -1.25
N GLY A 154 -1.86 -2.63 -0.70
CA GLY A 154 -2.61 -1.39 -0.89
C GLY A 154 -3.91 -1.28 -0.07
N HIS A 155 -4.00 -1.98 1.07
CA HIS A 155 -5.20 -2.04 1.90
C HIS A 155 -5.17 -1.05 3.07
N MET A 156 -6.30 -0.38 3.34
CA MET A 156 -6.43 0.55 4.47
C MET A 156 -7.71 0.29 5.26
N GLN A 157 -7.61 0.37 6.59
CA GLN A 157 -8.73 0.38 7.53
C GLN A 157 -8.61 1.48 8.56
N ILE A 158 -9.73 2.07 8.95
CA ILE A 158 -9.79 3.11 9.98
C ILE A 158 -10.60 2.54 11.15
N PHE A 159 -10.31 2.95 12.37
CA PHE A 159 -10.99 2.56 13.60
C PHE A 159 -11.09 3.78 14.50
N MET A 160 -12.24 4.04 15.11
CA MET A 160 -12.39 5.13 16.07
C MET A 160 -12.41 4.55 17.50
N ASP A 161 -11.56 5.08 18.36
CA ASP A 161 -11.37 4.59 19.73
C ASP A 161 -12.29 5.31 20.73
N THR A 162 -12.85 6.46 20.32
CA THR A 162 -13.67 7.33 21.18
C THR A 162 -14.86 7.90 20.42
N GLY A 163 -15.91 8.28 21.15
CA GLY A 163 -17.10 8.94 20.60
C GLY A 163 -18.31 7.99 20.48
N THR A 164 -19.45 8.56 20.11
CA THR A 164 -20.67 7.79 19.78
C THR A 164 -20.61 7.23 18.35
N PHE A 165 -21.51 6.29 18.04
CA PHE A 165 -21.62 5.72 16.69
C PHE A 165 -21.75 6.78 15.60
N VAL A 166 -22.66 7.72 15.83
CA VAL A 166 -22.94 8.80 14.90
C VAL A 166 -21.70 9.67 14.71
N GLN A 167 -21.03 10.06 15.81
CA GLN A 167 -19.81 10.88 15.75
C GLN A 167 -18.67 10.19 15.00
N ALA A 168 -18.41 8.92 15.30
CA ALA A 168 -17.35 8.16 14.65
C ALA A 168 -17.63 7.95 13.16
N LYS A 169 -18.90 7.65 12.80
CA LYS A 169 -19.34 7.52 11.41
C LYS A 169 -19.14 8.84 10.65
N THR A 170 -19.53 9.96 11.24
CA THR A 170 -19.32 11.28 10.64
C THR A 170 -17.83 11.58 10.44
N ALA A 171 -17.00 11.42 11.48
CA ALA A 171 -15.56 11.69 11.40
C ALA A 171 -14.86 10.79 10.36
N THR A 172 -15.27 9.53 10.28
CA THR A 172 -14.87 8.56 9.25
C THR A 172 -15.20 9.05 7.83
N GLN A 173 -16.44 9.47 7.61
CA GLN A 173 -16.90 9.93 6.29
C GLN A 173 -16.19 11.22 5.88
N GLU A 174 -15.97 12.14 6.82
CA GLU A 174 -15.23 13.37 6.58
C GLU A 174 -13.76 13.10 6.27
N LEU A 175 -13.11 12.18 7.00
CA LEU A 175 -11.75 11.75 6.69
C LEU A 175 -11.67 11.16 5.28
N LEU A 176 -12.61 10.29 4.90
CA LEU A 176 -12.64 9.73 3.55
C LEU A 176 -12.84 10.82 2.49
N GLN A 177 -13.78 11.75 2.69
CA GLN A 177 -14.02 12.86 1.76
C GLN A 177 -12.79 13.76 1.62
N ALA A 178 -12.14 14.10 2.74
CA ALA A 178 -10.93 14.91 2.74
C ALA A 178 -9.79 14.22 1.99
N VAL A 179 -9.60 12.92 2.21
CA VAL A 179 -8.57 12.16 1.47
C VAL A 179 -8.95 12.03 -0.01
N GLN A 180 -10.22 11.82 -0.37
CA GLN A 180 -10.68 11.74 -1.76
C GLN A 180 -10.53 13.08 -2.51
N ALA A 181 -10.87 14.21 -1.88
CA ALA A 181 -10.76 15.55 -2.47
C ALA A 181 -9.32 15.90 -2.86
N GLU A 182 -8.35 15.29 -2.20
CA GLU A 182 -6.92 15.47 -2.41
C GLU A 182 -6.35 14.62 -3.58
N GLY A 183 -7.21 14.02 -4.41
CA GLY A 183 -6.78 13.27 -5.60
C GLY A 183 -6.74 11.76 -5.42
N PHE A 184 -7.10 11.24 -4.25
CA PHE A 184 -7.37 9.82 -4.01
C PHE A 184 -8.80 9.44 -4.45
N SER A 185 -9.21 9.87 -5.65
CA SER A 185 -10.52 9.50 -6.21
C SER A 185 -10.69 7.98 -6.38
N SER A 186 -9.58 7.23 -6.34
CA SER A 186 -9.53 5.77 -6.33
C SER A 186 -9.78 5.13 -4.95
N LEU A 187 -9.76 5.90 -3.85
CA LEU A 187 -10.22 5.38 -2.55
C LEU A 187 -11.73 5.28 -2.57
N GLN A 188 -12.24 4.08 -2.75
CA GLN A 188 -13.66 3.81 -2.60
C GLN A 188 -13.91 3.17 -1.23
N MET A 189 -15.03 3.50 -0.59
CA MET A 189 -15.51 2.70 0.53
C MET A 189 -16.10 1.41 -0.06
N VAL A 190 -15.64 0.25 0.42
CA VAL A 190 -15.99 -1.09 -0.08
C VAL A 190 -16.39 -2.03 1.06
N GLY A 191 -16.70 -1.48 2.24
CA GLY A 191 -17.22 -2.18 3.41
C GLY A 191 -18.17 -1.31 4.23
N GLU A 192 -18.84 -1.94 5.20
CA GLU A 192 -19.83 -1.30 6.08
C GLU A 192 -19.21 -0.83 7.40
N VAL A 193 -19.78 0.26 7.96
CA VAL A 193 -19.47 0.75 9.29
C VAL A 193 -20.05 -0.22 10.33
N GLU A 194 -19.24 -1.16 10.82
CA GLU A 194 -19.63 -2.11 11.87
C GLU A 194 -19.42 -1.51 13.28
N GLN A 195 -20.05 -2.10 14.31
CA GLN A 195 -19.82 -1.76 15.71
C GLN A 195 -19.27 -3.02 16.41
N HIS A 196 -17.97 -3.05 16.72
CA HIS A 196 -17.39 -4.18 17.44
C HIS A 196 -17.51 -4.00 18.96
N ARG A 197 -17.80 -5.10 19.66
CA ARG A 197 -17.77 -5.18 21.14
C ARG A 197 -16.41 -5.56 21.71
N ASP A 198 -15.52 -6.10 20.87
CA ASP A 198 -14.23 -6.69 21.27
C ASP A 198 -13.02 -5.79 21.01
N THR A 199 -11.89 -6.17 21.60
CA THR A 199 -10.62 -5.44 21.53
C THR A 199 -10.15 -5.23 20.09
N PRO A 200 -9.44 -4.12 19.81
CA PRO A 200 -9.05 -3.68 18.47
C PRO A 200 -7.92 -4.52 17.82
N ASP A 201 -7.64 -5.72 18.35
CA ASP A 201 -6.54 -6.58 17.90
C ASP A 201 -6.94 -7.46 16.69
N HIS A 202 -8.16 -7.27 16.19
CA HIS A 202 -8.77 -8.04 15.13
C HIS A 202 -9.32 -7.11 14.04
N VAL A 203 -9.01 -7.41 12.76
CA VAL A 203 -9.34 -6.60 11.59
C VAL A 203 -10.05 -7.50 10.55
N HIS A 204 -11.31 -7.23 10.17
CA HIS A 204 -12.01 -8.02 9.13
C HIS A 204 -11.90 -7.33 7.78
N VAL A 205 -11.47 -8.06 6.74
CA VAL A 205 -11.61 -7.62 5.35
C VAL A 205 -12.83 -8.31 4.71
N ARG A 206 -14.05 -7.75 4.83
CA ARG A 206 -15.23 -8.24 4.11
C ARG A 206 -15.33 -7.58 2.75
N HIS A 207 -15.20 -8.35 1.68
CA HIS A 207 -15.59 -7.88 0.34
C HIS A 207 -17.10 -7.65 0.36
N ALA A 208 -17.55 -6.40 0.18
CA ALA A 208 -18.93 -6.18 -0.24
C ALA A 208 -19.13 -6.98 -1.53
N HIS A 209 -19.95 -8.02 -1.49
CA HIS A 209 -20.45 -8.62 -2.72
C HIS A 209 -21.03 -7.47 -3.53
N GLN A 210 -20.47 -7.23 -4.72
CA GLN A 210 -21.20 -6.53 -5.77
C GLN A 210 -22.52 -7.29 -5.89
N ARG A 211 -23.60 -6.71 -5.36
CA ARG A 211 -24.94 -7.10 -5.76
C ARG A 211 -25.01 -6.74 -7.24
N GLY A 212 -24.66 -7.71 -8.07
CA GLY A 212 -24.97 -7.69 -9.49
C GLY A 212 -26.48 -7.53 -9.60
N GLY A 213 -26.91 -6.33 -9.96
CA GLY A 213 -28.23 -6.12 -10.51
C GLY A 213 -28.20 -6.65 -11.93
N SER A 214 -28.77 -7.84 -12.11
CA SER A 214 -29.41 -8.25 -13.36
C SER A 214 -30.81 -7.64 -13.43
#